data_AF-R0KYA4-F1
#
_entry.id   AF-R0KYA4-F1
#
_cell.length_a   1.000
_cell.length_b   1.000
_cell.length_c   1.000
_cell.angle_alpha   90.00
_cell.angle_beta   90.00
_cell.angle_gamma   90.00
#
_symmetry.space_group_name_H-M   'P 1'
#
loop_
_entity.id
_entity.type
_entity.pdbx_description
1 polymer ?
#
loop_
_entity_poly.entity_id
_entity_poly.type
_entity_poly.pdbx_seq_one_letter_code
_entity_poly.pdbx_strand_id
1 'polypeptide(L)' 'DEPTNNLDIESIDALADAINEYRGAVIVVSHDARLITETACQLWVVEERGLSQIDGDFDDYKREVLEALGEVVISRPRD' A
#
# COMPACT_ATOMS: atom_id res chain seq x y z
N ASP A 1 1.33 13.16 -2.91
CA ASP A 1 1.84 12.88 -1.56
C ASP A 1 0.63 12.87 -0.65
N GLU A 2 0.28 11.72 -0.09
CA GLU A 2 -0.96 11.45 0.66
C GLU A 2 -2.27 11.89 -0.01
N PRO A 3 -2.66 11.29 -1.16
CA PRO A 3 -3.88 11.69 -1.87
C PRO A 3 -5.18 11.40 -1.10
N THR A 4 -5.14 10.54 -0.08
CA THR A 4 -6.31 10.06 0.68
C THR A 4 -6.72 10.96 1.86
N ASN A 5 -5.89 11.94 2.26
CA ASN A 5 -6.09 12.67 3.52
C ASN A 5 -7.40 13.49 3.59
N ASN A 6 -8.00 13.82 2.45
CA ASN A 6 -9.28 14.57 2.39
C ASN A 6 -10.36 13.82 1.58
N LEU A 7 -10.18 12.52 1.33
CA LEU A 7 -11.11 11.75 0.52
C LEU A 7 -12.00 10.86 1.40
N ASP A 8 -13.27 10.76 1.02
CA ASP A 8 -14.16 9.73 1.56
C ASP A 8 -13.86 8.37 0.92
N ILE A 9 -14.50 7.32 1.44
CA ILE A 9 -14.27 5.94 0.99
C ILE A 9 -14.57 5.80 -0.51
N GLU A 10 -15.70 6.32 -0.99
CA GLU A 10 -16.07 6.23 -2.41
C GLU A 10 -15.06 6.94 -3.32
N SER A 11 -14.51 8.07 -2.89
CA SER A 11 -13.49 8.78 -3.66
C SER A 11 -12.15 8.04 -3.69
N ILE A 12 -11.83 7.25 -2.67
CA ILE A 12 -10.64 6.40 -2.65
C ILE A 12 -10.79 5.26 -3.65
N ASP A 13 -11.94 4.60 -3.67
CA ASP A 13 -12.23 3.53 -4.62
C ASP A 13 -12.18 4.07 -6.07
N ALA A 14 -12.80 5.23 -6.32
CA ALA A 14 -12.75 5.89 -7.62
C ALA A 14 -11.32 6.31 -8.03
N LEU A 15 -10.48 6.70 -7.07
CA LEU A 15 -9.07 7.01 -7.31
C LEU A 15 -8.28 5.75 -7.66
N ALA A 16 -8.53 4.63 -6.97
CA ALA A 16 -7.90 3.34 -7.28
C ALA A 16 -8.23 2.90 -8.71
N ASP A 17 -9.51 2.98 -9.10
CA ASP A 17 -9.97 2.69 -10.45
C ASP A 17 -9.30 3.60 -11.49
N ALA A 18 -9.26 4.91 -11.23
CA ALA A 18 -8.63 5.88 -12.13
C ALA A 18 -7.13 5.60 -12.30
N ILE A 19 -6.42 5.21 -11.23
CA ILE A 19 -5.01 4.82 -11.29
C ILE A 19 -4.83 3.56 -12.14
N ASN A 20 -5.69 2.56 -11.97
CA ASN A 20 -5.62 1.31 -12.71
C ASN A 20 -5.92 1.49 -14.21
N GLU A 21 -6.77 2.46 -14.58
CA GLU A 21 -7.07 2.78 -15.99
C GLU A 21 -6.06 3.73 -16.64
N TYR A 22 -5.30 4.48 -15.83
CA TYR A 22 -4.37 5.48 -16.33
C TYR A 22 -3.20 4.84 -17.08
N ARG A 23 -3.02 5.24 -18.34
CA ARG A 23 -1.97 4.69 -19.24
C ARG A 23 -0.58 5.31 -19.05
N GLY A 24 -0.43 6.24 -18.11
CA GLY A 24 0.86 6.83 -17.78
C GLY A 24 1.54 6.09 -16.62
N ALA A 25 2.70 6.60 -16.20
CA ALA A 25 3.32 6.16 -14.97
C ALA A 25 2.70 6.87 -13.77
N VAL A 26 2.48 6.13 -12.68
CA VAL A 26 2.02 6.67 -11.39
C VAL A 26 3.07 6.33 -10.34
N ILE A 27 3.47 7.33 -9.57
CA ILE A 27 4.26 7.15 -8.35
C ILE A 27 3.41 7.71 -7.22
N VAL A 28 3.08 6.86 -6.25
CA VAL A 28 2.22 7.21 -5.12
C VAL A 28 2.95 6.92 -3.82
N VAL A 29 2.81 7.84 -2.86
CA VAL A 29 3.17 7.65 -1.46
C VAL A 29 1.86 7.78 -0.68
N SER A 30 1.48 6.71 0.01
CA SER A 30 0.22 6.58 0.73
C SER A 30 0.42 5.78 2.00
N HIS A 31 -0.36 6.10 3.03
CA HIS A 31 -0.53 5.30 4.23
C HIS A 31 -1.83 4.49 4.24
N ASP A 32 -2.72 4.68 3.24
CA ASP A 32 -3.98 3.94 3.13
C ASP A 32 -3.75 2.57 2.47
N ALA A 33 -3.93 1.52 3.27
CA ALA A 33 -3.77 0.14 2.84
C ALA A 33 -4.72 -0.28 1.71
N ARG A 34 -5.94 0.27 1.66
CA ARG A 34 -6.93 -0.09 0.61
C ARG A 34 -6.48 0.44 -0.74
N LEU A 35 -6.09 1.71 -0.82
CA LEU A 35 -5.56 2.29 -2.06
C LEU A 35 -4.34 1.50 -2.57
N ILE A 36 -3.45 1.08 -1.67
CA ILE A 36 -2.27 0.29 -2.03
C ILE A 36 -2.66 -1.10 -2.53
N THR A 37 -3.62 -1.76 -1.88
CA THR A 37 -4.02 -3.14 -2.20
C THR A 37 -4.93 -3.22 -3.42
N GLU A 38 -5.74 -2.18 -3.68
CA GLU A 38 -6.67 -2.11 -4.82
C GLU A 38 -6.01 -1.61 -6.10
N THR A 39 -4.86 -0.95 -5.99
CA THR A 39 -4.05 -0.59 -7.17
C THR A 39 -3.07 -1.72 -7.50
N ALA A 40 -2.83 -1.97 -8.78
CA ALA A 40 -1.84 -2.96 -9.22
C ALA A 40 -0.38 -2.45 -9.11
N CYS A 41 -0.11 -1.61 -8.11
CA CYS A 41 1.19 -0.95 -7.92
C CYS A 41 2.24 -1.90 -7.33
N GLN A 42 3.48 -1.75 -7.76
CA GLN A 42 4.62 -2.40 -7.11
C GLN A 42 4.97 -1.64 -5.82
N LEU A 43 5.26 -2.38 -4.74
CA LEU A 43 5.70 -1.80 -3.49
C LEU A 43 7.22 -1.58 -3.49
N TRP A 44 7.64 -0.40 -3.06
CA TRP A 44 9.04 -0.02 -2.90
C TRP A 44 9.24 0.56 -1.50
N VAL A 45 10.26 0.07 -0.79
CA VAL A 45 10.66 0.56 0.52
C VAL A 45 11.92 1.42 0.40
N VAL A 46 11.93 2.53 1.13
CA VAL A 46 13.10 3.41 1.27
C VAL A 46 13.74 3.11 2.62
N GLU A 47 14.88 2.44 2.59
CA GLU A 47 15.63 2.06 3.79
C GLU A 47 17.14 2.06 3.49
N GLU A 48 17.98 2.09 4.51
CA GLU A 48 19.45 2.04 4.37
C GLU A 48 20.06 3.05 3.37
N ARG A 49 19.38 4.19 3.15
CA ARG A 49 19.74 5.20 2.13
C ARG A 49 19.63 4.69 0.67
N GLY A 50 18.84 3.65 0.45
CA GLY A 50 18.52 3.06 -0.85
C GLY A 50 17.01 2.89 -1.08
N LEU A 51 16.69 2.24 -2.18
CA LEU A 51 15.33 1.87 -2.60
C LEU A 51 15.35 0.37 -2.90
N SER A 52 14.53 -0.39 -2.19
CA SER A 52 14.38 -1.84 -2.38
C SER A 52 12.96 -2.13 -2.85
N GLN A 53 12.81 -2.92 -3.90
CA GLN A 53 11.49 -3.41 -4.29
C GLN A 53 11.08 -4.55 -3.36
N ILE A 54 9.84 -4.54 -2.90
CA ILE A 54 9.27 -5.65 -2.12
C ILE A 54 8.80 -6.73 -3.10
N ASP A 55 9.24 -7.97 -2.87
CA ASP A 55 8.78 -9.16 -3.61
C ASP A 55 7.64 -9.84 -2.83
N GLY A 56 6.46 -9.24 -2.92
CA GLY A 56 5.28 -9.63 -2.16
C GLY A 56 4.17 -8.59 -2.26
N ASP A 57 3.07 -8.82 -1.55
CA ASP A 57 1.98 -7.86 -1.45
C ASP A 57 2.09 -6.97 -0.19
N PHE A 58 1.10 -6.12 0.02
CA PHE A 58 1.04 -5.25 1.19
C PHE A 58 0.96 -6.03 2.52
N ASP A 59 0.31 -7.19 2.54
CA ASP A 59 0.19 -8.02 3.74
C ASP A 59 1.52 -8.71 4.10
N ASP A 60 2.32 -9.09 3.09
CA ASP A 60 3.69 -9.57 3.29
C ASP A 60 4.58 -8.48 3.88
N TYR A 61 4.55 -7.27 3.30
CA TYR A 61 5.29 -6.12 3.84
C TYR A 61 4.87 -5.77 5.28
N LYS A 62 3.56 -5.78 5.56
CA LYS A 62 3.03 -5.53 6.90
C LYS A 62 3.53 -6.57 7.91
N ARG A 63 3.63 -7.83 7.51
CA ARG A 63 4.16 -8.90 8.37
C ARG A 63 5.63 -8.66 8.69
N GLU A 64 6.43 -8.34 7.67
CA GLU A 64 7.86 -8.04 7.83
C GLU A 64 8.08 -6.88 8.81
N VAL A 65 7.33 -5.79 8.67
CA VAL A 65 7.41 -4.63 9.58
C VAL A 65 7.05 -5.02 11.02
N LEU A 66 6.00 -5.81 11.22
CA LEU A 66 5.57 -6.23 12.56
C LEU A 66 6.58 -7.20 13.20
N GLU A 67 7.14 -8.13 12.42
CA GLU A 67 8.20 -9.04 12.87
C GLU A 67 9.45 -8.27 13.28
N ALA A 68 9.86 -7.26 12.49
CA ALA A 68 10.99 -6.38 12.82
C ALA A 68 10.79 -5.57 14.11
N LEU A 69 9.54 -5.22 14.43
CA LEU A 69 9.17 -4.55 15.68
C LEU A 69 8.98 -5.52 16.87
N GLY A 70 9.02 -6.83 16.63
CA GLY A 70 8.76 -7.86 17.64
C GLY A 70 7.29 -7.97 18.06
N GLU A 71 6.37 -7.48 17.23
CA GLU A 71 4.93 -7.55 17.46
C GLU A 71 4.32 -8.81 16.82
N VAL A 72 3.31 -9.39 17.47
CA VAL A 72 2.58 -10.55 16.94
C VAL A 72 1.44 -10.07 16.04
N VAL A 73 1.45 -10.52 14.79
CA VAL A 73 0.34 -10.24 13.84
C VAL A 73 -0.95 -10.88 14.37
N ILE A 74 -1.92 -10.07 14.80
CA ILE A 74 -3.24 -10.56 15.17
C ILE A 74 -4.02 -10.86 13.88
N SER A 75 -3.99 -12.11 13.42
CA SER A 75 -4.86 -12.56 12.33
C SER A 75 -6.30 -12.61 12.82
N ARG A 76 -7.15 -11.66 12.40
CA ARG A 76 -8.60 -11.86 12.49
C ARG A 76 -9.01 -12.79 11.34
N PRO A 77 -9.65 -13.94 11.62
CA PRO A 77 -10.22 -14.75 10.55
C PRO A 77 -11.23 -13.90 9.77
N ARG A 78 -11.12 -13.91 8.44
CA ARG A 78 -12.18 -13.40 7.55
C ARG A 78 -13.30 -14.44 7.56
N ASP A 79 -14.42 -14.12 8.20
CA ASP A 79 -15.71 -14.80 7.98
C ASP A 79 -16.29 -14.38 6.63
#